data_AF-A0A6G9CX67-F1
#
_entry.id   AF-A0A6G9CX67-F1
#
_cell.length_a   1.000
_cell.length_b   1.000
_cell.length_c   1.000
_cell.angle_alpha   90.00
_cell.angle_beta   90.00
_cell.angle_gamma   90.00
#
_symmetry.space_group_name_H-M   'P 1'
#
loop_
_entity.id
_entity.type
_entity.pdbx_description
1 polymer ?
#
loop_
_entity_poly.entity_id
_entity_poly.type
_entity_poly.pdbx_seq_one_letter_code
_entity_poly.pdbx_strand_id
1 'polypeptide(L)' 'MKLVTDSSVEMTWRVFAGNHGEVLWALVRFRSYRDGLPLDDESIASQFRLHLHRGIGYLIGDTRSSDIGGLVKLALTE' A
#
# COMPACT_ATOMS: atom_id res chain seq x y z
N MET A 1 5.51 -27.47 -4.78
CA MET A 1 5.91 -26.22 -5.47
C MET A 1 6.38 -25.23 -4.41
N LYS A 2 7.68 -24.94 -4.32
CA LYS A 2 8.21 -23.97 -3.35
C LYS A 2 8.06 -22.58 -3.96
N LEU A 3 7.18 -21.75 -3.41
CA LEU A 3 7.08 -20.35 -3.79
C LEU A 3 8.34 -19.64 -3.30
N VAL A 4 9.15 -19.13 -4.21
CA VAL A 4 10.30 -18.26 -3.89
C VAL A 4 9.74 -16.87 -3.61
N THR A 5 9.69 -16.48 -2.34
CA THR A 5 9.15 -15.18 -1.90
C THR A 5 10.21 -14.08 -1.83
N ASP A 6 11.49 -14.41 -1.99
CA ASP A 6 12.63 -13.48 -1.93
C ASP A 6 12.89 -12.74 -3.25
N SER A 7 11.84 -12.40 -3.99
CA SER A 7 12.00 -11.41 -5.06
C SER A 7 12.14 -10.05 -4.37
N SER A 8 13.37 -9.64 -4.07
CA SER A 8 13.68 -8.28 -3.62
C SER A 8 13.47 -7.33 -4.80
N VAL A 9 12.21 -7.12 -5.16
CA VAL A 9 11.84 -6.08 -6.12
C VAL A 9 12.05 -4.75 -5.40
N GLU A 10 13.27 -4.22 -5.50
CA GLU A 10 13.53 -2.84 -5.16
C GLU A 10 12.84 -1.95 -6.18
N MET A 11 11.97 -1.07 -5.68
CA MET A 11 11.19 -0.17 -6.50
C MET A 11 11.29 1.24 -5.94
N THR A 12 11.63 2.21 -6.80
CA THR A 12 11.65 3.61 -6.40
C THR A 12 10.24 4.09 -6.05
N TRP A 13 10.12 5.06 -5.15
CA TRP A 13 8.83 5.67 -4.79
C TRP A 13 8.06 6.16 -6.03
N ARG A 14 8.75 6.75 -7.01
CA ARG A 14 8.16 7.20 -8.27
C ARG A 14 7.52 6.05 -9.06
N VAL A 15 8.15 4.88 -9.10
CA VAL A 15 7.61 3.71 -9.81
C VAL A 15 6.43 3.11 -9.04
N PHE A 16 6.50 3.07 -7.71
CA PHE A 16 5.40 2.56 -6.88
C PHE A 16 4.17 3.47 -6.92
N ALA A 17 4.33 4.75 -6.61
CA ALA A 17 3.23 5.67 -6.36
C ALA A 17 2.76 6.41 -7.62
N GLY A 18 3.57 6.41 -8.69
CA GLY A 18 3.30 7.16 -9.92
C GLY A 18 3.00 8.64 -9.62
N ASN A 19 1.94 9.15 -10.25
CA ASN A 19 1.50 10.53 -10.09
C ASN A 19 0.89 10.84 -8.71
N HIS A 20 0.64 9.81 -7.89
CA HIS A 20 0.03 9.98 -6.57
C HIS A 20 1.08 10.05 -5.43
N GLY A 21 2.37 10.03 -5.75
CA GLY A 21 3.45 10.03 -4.74
C GLY A 21 3.31 11.13 -3.69
N GLU A 22 3.18 12.39 -4.13
CA GLU A 22 3.09 13.54 -3.21
C GLU A 22 1.83 13.48 -2.32
N VAL A 23 0.67 13.15 -2.91
CA VAL A 23 -0.58 13.08 -2.14
C VAL A 23 -0.59 11.93 -1.15
N LEU A 24 -0.09 10.76 -1.53
CA LEU A 24 0.02 9.61 -0.64
C LEU A 24 0.98 9.93 0.52
N TRP A 25 2.11 10.56 0.24
CA TRP A 25 3.08 10.94 1.27
C TRP A 25 2.51 11.97 2.25
N ALA A 26 1.80 13.00 1.72
CA ALA A 26 1.14 14.00 2.53
C ALA A 26 0.06 13.40 3.45
N LEU A 27 -0.74 12.46 2.93
CA LEU A 27 -1.78 11.76 3.71
C LEU A 27 -1.18 10.95 4.86
N VAL A 28 -0.08 10.22 4.62
CA VAL A 28 0.60 9.46 5.68
C VAL A 28 1.18 10.41 6.73
N ARG A 29 1.84 11.51 6.32
CA ARG A 29 2.33 12.53 7.26
C ARG A 29 1.21 13.14 8.10
N PHE A 30 0.10 13.51 7.48
CA PHE A 30 -1.05 14.07 8.19
C PHE A 30 -1.64 13.06 9.18
N ARG A 31 -1.75 11.79 8.77
CA ARG A 31 -2.22 10.72 9.65
C ARG A 31 -1.29 10.53 10.85
N SER A 32 0.02 10.44 10.62
CA SER A 32 1.03 10.33 11.67
C SER A 32 0.99 11.51 12.64
N TYR A 33 0.83 12.74 12.14
CA TYR A 33 0.70 13.93 12.96
C TYR A 33 -0.52 13.85 13.89
N ARG A 34 -1.68 13.43 13.37
CA ARG A 34 -2.90 13.25 14.16
C ARG A 34 -2.77 12.17 15.23
N ASP A 35 -1.94 11.16 14.96
CA ASP A 35 -1.67 10.06 15.88
C ASP A 35 -0.52 10.38 16.86
N GLY A 36 0.08 11.57 16.79
CA GLY A 36 1.17 12.00 17.67
C GLY A 36 2.50 11.28 17.39
N LEU A 37 2.69 10.75 16.18
CA LEU A 37 3.89 10.02 15.78
C LEU A 37 4.98 10.96 15.22
N PRO A 38 6.26 10.54 15.27
CA PRO A 38 7.33 11.27 14.61
C PRO A 38 7.09 11.42 13.09
N LEU A 39 7.54 12.54 12.55
CA LEU A 39 7.32 12.91 11.14
C LEU A 39 8.60 12.86 10.29
N ASP A 40 9.67 12.28 10.82
CA ASP A 40 10.87 11.96 10.05
C ASP A 40 10.58 10.88 8.99
N ASP A 41 11.39 10.86 7.93
CA ASP A 41 11.11 10.03 6.75
C ASP A 41 11.12 8.52 7.04
N GLU A 42 11.92 8.06 8.01
CA GLU A 42 11.95 6.65 8.42
C GLU A 42 10.63 6.24 9.10
N SER A 43 10.14 7.07 10.02
CA SER A 43 8.86 6.88 10.69
C SER A 43 7.69 6.89 9.69
N ILE A 44 7.67 7.85 8.76
CA ILE A 44 6.63 7.95 7.73
C ILE A 44 6.68 6.75 6.77
N ALA A 45 7.86 6.33 6.33
CA ALA A 45 8.00 5.17 5.47
C ALA A 45 7.54 3.88 6.17
N SER A 46 7.74 3.76 7.49
CA SER A 46 7.23 2.66 8.29
C SER A 46 5.70 2.68 8.38
N GLN A 47 5.10 3.84 8.64
CA GLN A 47 3.65 3.99 8.65
C GLN A 47 3.02 3.71 7.29
N PHE A 48 3.65 4.18 6.21
CA PHE A 48 3.23 3.87 4.84
C PHE A 48 3.14 2.36 4.61
N ARG A 49 4.18 1.59 5.00
CA ARG A 49 4.18 0.13 4.87
C ARG A 49 3.05 -0.54 5.66
N LEU A 50 2.77 -0.07 6.88
CA LEU A 50 1.66 -0.58 7.68
C LEU A 50 0.29 -0.30 7.00
N HIS A 51 0.10 0.89 6.45
CA HIS A 51 -1.12 1.21 5.69
C HIS A 51 -1.25 0.36 4.43
N LEU A 52 -0.17 0.17 3.68
CA LEU A 52 -0.16 -0.68 2.49
C LEU A 52 -0.55 -2.13 2.84
N HIS A 53 0.06 -2.69 3.88
CA HIS A 53 -0.26 -4.05 4.35
C HIS A 53 -1.73 -4.19 4.74
N ARG A 54 -2.29 -3.20 5.46
CA ARG A 54 -3.73 -3.20 5.83
C ARG A 54 -4.63 -3.11 4.60
N GLY A 55 -4.29 -2.26 3.63
CA GLY A 55 -5.04 -2.12 2.38
C GLY A 55 -5.08 -3.42 1.57
N ILE A 56 -3.95 -4.11 1.46
CA ILE A 56 -3.89 -5.44 0.85
C ILE A 56 -4.78 -6.44 1.62
N GLY A 57 -4.73 -6.40 2.96
CA GLY A 57 -5.61 -7.22 3.80
C GLY A 57 -7.10 -6.99 3.54
N TYR A 58 -7.52 -5.74 3.35
CA TYR A 58 -8.91 -5.42 2.97
C TYR A 58 -9.29 -5.94 1.59
N LEU A 59 -8.39 -5.81 0.60
CA LEU A 59 -8.62 -6.35 -0.74
C LEU A 59 -8.73 -7.87 -0.75
N ILE A 60 -7.91 -8.58 0.03
CA ILE A 60 -7.95 -10.05 0.09
C ILE A 60 -9.11 -10.55 0.96
N GLY A 61 -9.50 -9.79 1.98
CA GLY A 61 -10.64 -10.11 2.84
C GLY A 61 -12.00 -9.97 2.14
N ASP A 62 -12.06 -9.26 1.02
CA ASP A 62 -13.25 -9.16 0.18
C ASP A 62 -13.38 -10.40 -0.71
N THR A 63 -14.45 -11.17 -0.51
CA THR A 63 -14.72 -12.39 -1.29
C THR A 63 -14.93 -12.10 -2.78
N ARG A 64 -15.22 -10.85 -3.15
CA ARG A 64 -15.31 -10.42 -4.55
C ARG A 64 -13.96 -10.45 -5.27
N SER A 65 -12.84 -10.48 -4.55
CA SER A 65 -11.46 -10.49 -5.06
C SER A 65 -10.69 -11.76 -4.72
N SER A 66 -11.40 -12.87 -4.46
CA SER A 66 -10.81 -14.17 -4.12
C SER A 66 -9.98 -14.80 -5.25
N ASP A 67 -10.12 -14.31 -6.48
CA ASP A 67 -9.31 -14.69 -7.63
C ASP A 67 -9.00 -13.46 -8.51
N ILE A 68 -8.16 -13.68 -9.53
CA ILE A 68 -7.75 -12.63 -10.48
C ILE A 68 -8.96 -12.01 -11.20
N GLY A 69 -9.95 -12.83 -11.57
CA GLY A 69 -11.15 -12.33 -12.25
C GLY A 69 -12.00 -11.44 -11.34
N GLY A 70 -12.07 -11.78 -10.06
CA GLY A 70 -12.69 -10.99 -9.01
C GLY A 70 -12.00 -9.63 -8.81
N LEU A 71 -10.67 -9.63 -8.69
CA LEU A 71 -9.87 -8.40 -8.58
C LEU A 71 -10.09 -7.46 -9.79
N VAL A 72 -10.07 -8.01 -11.00
CA VAL A 72 -10.30 -7.21 -12.22
C VAL A 72 -11.72 -6.64 -12.24
N LYS A 73 -12.73 -7.41 -11.85
CA LYS A 73 -14.11 -6.91 -11.75
C LYS A 73 -14.23 -5.76 -10.76
N LEU A 74 -13.60 -5.87 -9.59
CA LEU A 74 -13.61 -4.81 -8.58
C LEU A 74 -13.07 -3.51 -9.16
N ALA A 75 -11.95 -3.56 -9.87
CA ALA A 75 -11.31 -2.39 -10.49
C ALA A 75 -12.12 -1.75 -11.63
N LEU A 76 -13.01 -2.51 -12.29
CA LEU A 76 -13.86 -2.01 -13.38
C LEU A 76 -15.22 -1.49 -12.90
N THR A 77 -15.57 -1.71 -11.63
CA THR A 77 -16.86 -1.32 -11.06
C THR A 77 -16.78 -0.02 -10.24
N GLU A 78 -15.57 0.40 -9.88
CA GLU A 78 -15.24 1.71 -9.30
C GLU A 78 -14.91 2.72 -10.41
#